data_AF-A0A3M1XBZ3-F1
#
_entry.id   AF-A0A3M1XBZ3-F1
#
_cell.length_a   1.000
_cell.length_b   1.000
_cell.length_c   1.000
_cell.angle_alpha   90.00
_cell.angle_beta   90.00
_cell.angle_gamma   90.00
#
_symmetry.space_group_name_H-M   'P 1'
#
loop_
_entity.id
_entity.type
_entity.pdbx_description
1 polymer ?
#
loop_
_entity_poly.entity_id
_entity_poly.type
_entity_poly.pdbx_seq_one_letter_code
_entity_poly.pdbx_strand_id
1 'polypeptide(L)'
;MVIAGHAHNYERLSRDGIVYLVNGIGGAPLYAFGAPIAGSVVRYNGDYGALRLDATASRLRFDVLNTASATVDAFELTGRCAP
;
A
#
# COMPACT_ATOMS: atom_id res chain seq x y z
N MET A 1 -0.27 10.00 -6.04
CA MET A 1 0.18 8.66 -5.55
C MET A 1 0.39 7.76 -6.75
N VAL A 2 1.14 6.67 -6.59
CA VAL A 2 1.29 5.61 -7.61
C VAL A 2 1.01 4.26 -6.97
N ILE A 3 0.24 3.40 -7.66
CA ILE A 3 -0.03 2.02 -7.24
C ILE A 3 0.44 1.10 -8.36
N ALA A 4 1.24 0.10 -8.01
CA ALA A 4 1.75 -0.90 -8.95
C ALA A 4 1.64 -2.31 -8.35
N GLY A 5 1.55 -3.32 -9.22
CA GLY A 5 1.68 -4.73 -8.84
C GLY A 5 3.06 -5.27 -9.22
N HIS A 6 3.06 -6.43 -9.88
CA HIS A 6 4.24 -7.17 -10.37
C HIS A 6 5.11 -7.81 -9.28
N ALA A 7 5.66 -7.04 -8.34
CA ALA A 7 6.37 -7.63 -7.22
C ALA A 7 5.35 -8.28 -6.28
N HIS A 8 5.46 -9.59 -6.01
CA HIS A 8 4.48 -10.34 -5.22
C HIS A 8 4.67 -10.11 -3.71
N ASN A 9 4.58 -8.86 -3.29
CA ASN A 9 4.62 -8.43 -1.90
C ASN A 9 3.82 -7.13 -1.76
N TYR A 10 3.70 -6.64 -0.54
CA TYR A 10 3.14 -5.33 -0.26
C TYR A 10 4.23 -4.43 0.29
N GLU A 11 4.34 -3.23 -0.24
CA GLU A 11 5.25 -2.22 0.28
C GLU A 11 4.66 -0.82 0.09
N ARG A 12 4.74 0.00 1.14
CA ARG A 12 4.45 1.43 1.05
C ARG A 12 5.74 2.22 1.18
N LEU A 13 5.96 3.11 0.23
CA LEU A 13 7.06 4.07 0.25
C LEU A 13 6.53 5.51 0.26
N SER A 14 7.26 6.39 0.94
CA SER A 14 7.10 7.83 0.89
C SER A 14 8.40 8.45 0.38
N ARG A 15 8.34 9.11 -0.77
CA ARG A 15 9.52 9.73 -1.38
C ARG A 15 9.12 11.01 -2.09
N ASP A 16 9.84 12.10 -1.81
CA ASP A 16 9.64 13.41 -2.44
C ASP A 16 8.17 13.90 -2.39
N GLY A 17 7.47 13.62 -1.29
CA GLY A 17 6.06 13.96 -1.09
C GLY A 17 5.06 13.08 -1.84
N ILE A 18 5.53 12.03 -2.54
CA ILE A 18 4.70 11.09 -3.27
C ILE A 18 4.65 9.75 -2.52
N VAL A 19 3.44 9.23 -2.34
CA VAL A 19 3.22 7.86 -1.86
C VAL A 19 3.24 6.88 -3.03
N TYR A 20 4.04 5.83 -2.89
CA TYR A 20 4.12 4.68 -3.78
C TYR A 20 3.64 3.43 -3.04
N LEU A 21 2.77 2.65 -3.68
CA LEU A 21 2.30 1.37 -3.17
C LEU A 21 2.64 0.26 -4.15
N VAL A 22 3.32 -0.78 -3.65
CA VAL A 22 3.32 -2.11 -4.26
C VAL A 22 2.15 -2.88 -3.66
N ASN A 23 1.18 -3.27 -4.49
CA ASN A 23 -0.01 -4.03 -4.10
C ASN A 23 -0.02 -5.37 -4.84
N GLY A 24 0.99 -6.20 -4.60
CA GLY A 24 1.19 -7.46 -5.33
C GLY A 24 0.87 -8.74 -4.56
N ILE A 25 0.30 -8.64 -3.37
CA ILE A 25 -0.11 -9.80 -2.55
C ILE A 25 -1.43 -10.46 -3.00
N GLY A 26 -1.78 -10.37 -4.29
CA GLY A 26 -3.10 -10.76 -4.79
C GLY A 26 -3.34 -12.27 -4.99
N GLY A 27 -2.33 -13.13 -4.78
CA GLY A 27 -2.51 -14.60 -4.84
C GLY A 27 -1.42 -15.39 -5.56
N ALA A 28 -0.48 -14.72 -6.25
CA ALA A 28 0.70 -15.38 -6.79
C ALA A 28 1.78 -15.55 -5.70
N PRO A 29 2.67 -16.57 -5.78
CA PRO A 29 3.62 -16.88 -4.70
C PRO A 29 4.42 -15.65 -4.24
N LEU A 30 4.43 -15.44 -2.93
CA LEU A 30 4.98 -14.24 -2.32
C LEU A 30 6.50 -14.18 -2.42
N TYR A 31 7.03 -12.98 -2.64
CA TYR A 31 8.46 -12.72 -2.71
C TYR A 31 9.03 -12.34 -1.35
N ALA A 32 10.25 -12.81 -1.07
CA ALA A 32 11.06 -12.32 0.05
C ALA A 32 11.53 -10.88 -0.20
N PHE A 33 11.77 -10.12 0.86
CA PHE A 33 12.33 -8.78 0.75
C PHE A 33 13.85 -8.80 0.69
N GLY A 34 14.40 -7.93 -0.15
CA GLY A 34 15.80 -7.50 -0.05
C GLY A 34 16.01 -6.40 1.00
N ALA A 35 17.14 -5.71 0.89
CA ALA A 35 17.40 -4.51 1.68
C ALA A 35 16.35 -3.43 1.35
N PRO A 36 15.74 -2.78 2.36
CA PRO A 36 14.81 -1.68 2.11
C PRO A 36 15.56 -0.51 1.46
N ILE A 37 14.88 0.18 0.56
CA ILE A 37 15.37 1.44 -0.01
C ILE A 37 14.90 2.63 0.83
N ALA A 38 15.56 3.77 0.68
CA ALA A 38 15.16 5.01 1.35
C ALA A 38 13.70 5.36 1.03
N GLY A 39 12.94 5.70 2.07
CA GLY A 39 11.52 6.02 1.97
C GLY A 39 10.59 4.81 2.13
N SER A 40 11.09 3.57 2.22
CA SER A 40 10.28 2.41 2.62
C SER A 40 9.71 2.62 4.04
N VAL A 41 8.39 2.48 4.19
CA VAL A 41 7.67 2.73 5.45
C VAL A 41 7.07 1.45 6.01
N VAL A 42 6.42 0.65 5.16
CA VAL A 42 5.78 -0.62 5.55
C VAL A 42 6.08 -1.66 4.49
N ARG A 43 6.40 -2.88 4.93
CA ARG A 43 6.66 -4.05 4.08
C ARG A 43 5.92 -5.26 4.63
N TYR A 44 5.24 -6.00 3.76
CA TYR A 44 4.49 -7.19 4.13
C TYR A 44 4.51 -8.27 3.04
N ASN A 45 4.80 -9.50 3.45
CA ASN A 45 4.76 -10.70 2.63
C ASN A 45 4.33 -11.93 3.45
N GLY A 46 3.59 -11.71 4.54
CA GLY A 46 3.19 -12.77 5.46
C GLY A 46 1.98 -13.59 5.00
N ASP A 47 1.13 -13.00 4.16
CA ASP A 47 -0.06 -13.63 3.59
C ASP A 47 -0.53 -12.86 2.34
N TYR A 48 -1.49 -13.43 1.62
CA TYR A 48 -2.21 -12.75 0.55
C TYR A 48 -3.19 -11.71 1.09
N GLY A 49 -3.59 -10.78 0.24
CA GLY A 49 -4.44 -9.69 0.64
C GLY A 49 -4.86 -8.76 -0.49
N ALA A 50 -5.51 -7.68 -0.10
CA ALA A 50 -5.98 -6.65 -1.00
C ALA A 50 -5.93 -5.26 -0.35
N LEU A 51 -5.84 -4.25 -1.19
CA LEU A 51 -6.00 -2.85 -0.80
C LEU A 51 -7.47 -2.43 -1.01
N ARG A 52 -8.10 -1.93 0.04
CA ARG A 52 -9.35 -1.17 -0.04
C ARG A 52 -9.04 0.33 -0.01
N LEU A 53 -9.64 1.08 -0.94
CA LEU A 53 -9.52 2.53 -1.03
C LEU A 53 -10.90 3.17 -0.89
N ASP A 54 -11.06 4.01 0.12
CA ASP A 54 -12.26 4.82 0.37
C ASP A 54 -11.97 6.29 0.06
N ALA A 55 -12.65 6.85 -0.93
CA ALA A 55 -12.42 8.20 -1.42
C ALA A 55 -13.59 9.14 -1.09
N THR A 56 -13.28 10.34 -0.59
CA THR A 56 -14.19 11.47 -0.42
C THR A 56 -13.63 12.69 -1.14
N ALA A 57 -14.38 13.80 -1.15
CA ALA A 57 -13.95 15.05 -1.79
C ALA A 57 -12.64 15.64 -1.23
N SER A 58 -12.24 15.28 -0.01
CA SER A 58 -11.05 15.84 0.65
C SER A 58 -10.11 14.79 1.24
N ARG A 59 -10.43 13.51 1.10
CA ARG A 59 -9.67 12.42 1.74
C ARG A 59 -9.68 11.14 0.94
N LEU A 60 -8.54 10.47 0.95
CA LEU A 60 -8.37 9.09 0.51
C LEU A 60 -7.92 8.26 1.71
N ARG A 61 -8.65 7.21 2.06
CA ARG A 61 -8.26 6.24 3.08
C ARG A 61 -7.89 4.92 2.42
N PHE A 62 -6.77 4.37 2.85
CA PHE A 62 -6.23 3.10 2.39
C PHE A 62 -6.27 2.13 3.56
N ASP A 63 -6.92 0.98 3.39
CA ASP A 63 -6.87 -0.14 4.32
C ASP A 63 -6.33 -1.35 3.55
N VAL A 64 -5.16 -1.86 3.94
CA VAL A 64 -4.57 -3.08 3.38
C VAL A 64 -4.93 -4.23 4.29
N LEU A 65 -5.61 -5.22 3.74
CA LEU A 65 -6.17 -6.33 4.49
C LEU A 65 -5.56 -7.63 3.98
N ASN A 66 -5.22 -8.56 4.88
CA ASN A 66 -4.89 -9.91 4.48
C ASN A 66 -6.15 -10.80 4.34
N THR A 67 -5.99 -12.06 3.93
CA THR A 67 -7.13 -12.97 3.74
C THR A 67 -7.87 -13.31 5.03
N ALA A 68 -7.21 -13.20 6.19
CA ALA A 68 -7.83 -13.28 7.50
C ALA A 68 -8.57 -11.99 7.91
N SER A 69 -8.70 -11.01 7.01
CA SER A 69 -9.27 -9.67 7.25
C SER A 69 -8.53 -8.85 8.32
N ALA A 70 -7.30 -9.22 8.66
CA ALA A 70 -6.44 -8.43 9.53
C ALA A 70 -5.87 -7.22 8.76
N THR A 71 -5.83 -6.06 9.40
CA THR A 71 -5.23 -4.85 8.83
C THR A 71 -3.71 -4.95 8.85
N VAL A 72 -3.11 -5.01 7.67
CA VAL A 72 -1.67 -4.99 7.43
C VAL A 72 -1.13 -3.57 7.52
N ASP A 73 -1.83 -2.61 6.92
CA ASP A 73 -1.49 -1.20 6.94
C ASP A 73 -2.76 -0.35 6.78
N ALA A 74 -2.77 0.83 7.39
CA ALA A 74 -3.83 1.80 7.20
C ALA A 74 -3.25 3.22 7.24
N PHE A 75 -3.59 4.03 6.23
CA PHE A 75 -3.16 5.42 6.18
C PHE A 75 -4.12 6.26 5.35
N GLU A 76 -3.97 7.58 5.44
CA GLU A 76 -4.87 8.53 4.80
C GLU A 76 -4.08 9.64 4.13
N LEU A 77 -4.57 10.08 2.97
CA LEU A 77 -4.10 11.29 2.31
C LEU A 77 -5.22 12.31 2.35
N THR A 78 -4.91 13.52 2.78
CA THR A 78 -5.85 14.64 2.75
C THR A 78 -5.46 15.59 1.61
N GLY A 79 -6.48 16.03 0.87
CA GLY A 79 -6.34 17.01 -0.19
C GLY A 79 -7.32 18.15 0.02
N ARG A 80 -6.94 19.36 -0.40
CA ARG A 80 -7.92 20.42 -0.63
C ARG A 80 -8.37 20.28 -2.07
N CYS A 81 -9.67 20.03 -2.28
CA CYS A 81 -10.25 20.26 -3.60
C CYS A 81 -10.20 21.77 -3.82
N ALA A 82 -9.34 22.26 -4.71
CA ALA A 82 -9.38 23.66 -5.11
C ALA A 82 -10.72 23.89 -5.86
N PRO A 83 -11.45 24.97 -5.57
CA PRO A 83 -12.70 25.30 -6.26
C PRO A 83 -12.47 25.62 -7.74
#